data_AF-A0A814UIM7-F1
#
_entry.id   AF-A0A814UIM7-F1
#
_cell.length_a   1.000
_cell.length_b   1.000
_cell.length_c   1.000
_cell.angle_alpha   90.00
_cell.angle_beta   90.00
_cell.angle_gamma   90.00
#
_symmetry.space_group_name_H-M   'P 1'
#
loop_
_entity.id
_entity.type
_entity.pdbx_description
1 polymer ?
#
loop_
_entity_poly.entity_id
_entity_poly.type
_entity_poly.pdbx_seq_one_letter_code
_entity_poly.pdbx_strand_id
1 'polypeptide(L)'
;MDNHVSAPLANPIEETATDYLQIHRIPELFHNLSASLVYNKPDDPKAFMIDYLEQLKKARATGLAFSALVQDTDLTSAFRMLDPVGLGYITYSQYASTMEALGITKYNTSPTGKDKDRISSETFCQEAKKRLNELNSTYLVQ
;
A
#
# COMPACT_ATOMS: atom_id res chain seq x y z
N MET A 1 -14.70 7.86 -49.65
CA MET A 1 -14.41 9.13 -48.97
C MET A 1 -14.09 8.76 -47.54
N ASP A 2 -12.82 8.46 -47.31
CA ASP A 2 -12.31 7.85 -46.09
C ASP A 2 -12.10 8.94 -45.04
N ASN A 3 -12.89 8.89 -43.97
CA ASN A 3 -12.75 9.81 -42.86
C ASN A 3 -11.73 9.21 -41.89
N HIS A 4 -10.44 9.54 -42.10
CA HIS A 4 -9.38 9.28 -41.13
C HIS A 4 -9.65 10.14 -39.88
N VAL A 5 -10.34 9.55 -38.90
CA VAL A 5 -10.39 10.10 -37.54
C VAL A 5 -9.02 9.86 -36.92
N SER A 6 -8.15 10.85 -37.02
CA SER A 6 -6.89 10.87 -36.27
C SER A 6 -7.20 10.75 -34.79
N ALA A 7 -6.77 9.66 -34.16
CA ALA A 7 -6.74 9.54 -32.72
C ALA A 7 -5.97 10.74 -32.14
N PRO A 8 -6.35 11.29 -30.97
CA PRO A 8 -5.56 12.33 -30.32
C PRO A 8 -4.16 11.77 -30.09
N LEU A 9 -3.17 12.36 -30.75
CA LEU A 9 -1.76 12.08 -30.49
C LEU A 9 -1.53 12.42 -29.01
N ALA A 10 -1.32 11.40 -28.18
CA ALA A 10 -0.96 11.57 -26.78
C ALA A 10 0.20 12.57 -26.70
N ASN A 11 0.03 13.63 -25.90
CA ASN A 11 1.02 14.69 -25.79
C ASN A 11 2.24 14.14 -25.02
N PRO A 12 3.45 14.13 -25.57
CA PRO A 12 4.64 13.60 -24.89
C PRO A 12 4.92 14.24 -23.52
N ILE A 13 4.47 15.49 -23.32
CA ILE A 13 4.56 16.20 -22.04
C ILE A 13 3.60 15.62 -20.99
N GLU A 14 2.40 15.20 -21.40
CA GLU A 14 1.42 14.59 -20.50
C GLU A 14 1.85 13.18 -20.09
N GLU A 15 2.44 12.41 -21.01
CA GLU A 15 3.00 11.08 -20.73
C GLU A 15 4.16 11.17 -19.73
N THR A 16 5.09 12.10 -19.94
CA THR A 16 6.23 12.33 -19.03
C THR A 16 5.82 12.87 -17.66
N ALA A 17 4.79 13.73 -17.58
CA ALA A 17 4.25 14.20 -16.30
C ALA A 17 3.52 13.09 -15.54
N THR A 18 2.75 12.27 -16.25
CA THR A 18 2.03 11.13 -15.65
C THR A 18 3.03 10.12 -15.10
N ASP A 19 4.05 9.76 -15.88
CA ASP A 19 5.10 8.85 -15.44
C ASP A 19 5.84 9.36 -14.22
N TYR A 20 6.19 10.65 -14.19
CA TYR A 20 6.81 11.28 -13.03
C TYR A 20 5.94 11.13 -11.78
N LEU A 21 4.65 11.43 -11.87
CA LEU A 21 3.72 11.31 -10.74
C LEU A 21 3.56 9.86 -10.27
N GLN A 22 3.51 8.90 -11.20
CA GLN A 22 3.39 7.47 -10.90
C GLN A 22 4.66 6.91 -10.25
N ILE A 23 5.84 7.20 -10.82
CA ILE A 23 7.15 6.78 -10.28
C ILE A 23 7.33 7.31 -8.85
N HIS A 24 6.89 8.55 -8.60
CA HIS A 24 6.96 9.16 -7.28
C HIS A 24 5.74 8.87 -6.40
N ARG A 25 4.76 8.08 -6.87
CA ARG A 25 3.54 7.66 -6.15
C ARG A 25 2.78 8.83 -5.51
N ILE A 26 2.76 9.94 -6.22
CA ILE A 26 2.09 11.17 -5.79
C ILE A 26 0.58 10.98 -5.67
N PRO A 27 -0.12 10.28 -6.59
CA PRO A 27 -1.55 10.04 -6.46
C PRO A 27 -1.94 9.33 -5.16
N GLU A 28 -1.21 8.28 -4.76
CA GLU A 28 -1.50 7.54 -3.53
C GLU A 28 -1.22 8.36 -2.27
N LEU A 29 -0.16 9.18 -2.28
CA LEU A 29 0.11 10.13 -1.20
C LEU A 29 -1.08 11.08 -0.98
N PHE A 30 -1.60 11.68 -2.06
CA PHE A 30 -2.75 12.58 -1.98
C PHE A 30 -4.03 11.84 -1.60
N HIS A 31 -4.24 10.61 -2.07
CA HIS A 31 -5.37 9.79 -1.65
C HIS A 31 -5.36 9.56 -0.13
N ASN A 32 -4.23 9.13 0.43
CA ASN A 32 -4.12 8.86 1.87
C ASN A 32 -4.23 10.13 2.72
N LEU A 33 -3.64 11.24 2.26
CA LEU A 33 -3.74 12.53 2.92
C LEU A 33 -5.19 13.05 2.94
N SER A 34 -5.89 12.96 1.81
CA SER A 34 -7.29 13.40 1.70
C SER A 34 -8.24 12.50 2.51
N ALA A 35 -8.04 11.18 2.50
CA ALA A 35 -8.77 10.26 3.35
C ALA A 35 -8.57 10.60 4.85
N SER A 36 -7.33 10.85 5.26
CA SER A 36 -6.99 11.23 6.63
C SER A 36 -7.66 12.54 7.06
N LEU A 37 -7.74 13.54 6.17
CA LEU A 37 -8.42 14.81 6.45
C LEU A 37 -9.94 14.63 6.62
N VAL A 38 -10.57 13.85 5.73
CA VAL A 38 -12.02 13.58 5.78
C VAL A 38 -12.40 12.81 7.04
N TYR A 39 -11.54 11.88 7.46
CA TYR A 39 -11.75 11.08 8.67
C TYR A 39 -11.55 11.89 9.95
N ASN A 40 -10.38 12.53 10.11
CA ASN A 40 -10.01 13.20 11.36
C ASN A 40 -10.68 14.57 11.54
N LYS A 41 -11.07 15.23 10.44
CA LYS A 41 -11.68 16.58 10.43
C LYS A 41 -10.99 17.55 11.40
N PRO A 42 -9.66 17.74 11.30
CA PRO A 42 -8.92 18.57 12.23
C PRO A 42 -9.35 20.05 12.14
N ASP A 43 -9.27 20.77 13.25
CA ASP A 43 -9.60 22.21 13.31
C ASP A 43 -8.66 23.06 12.43
N ASP A 44 -7.39 22.65 12.30
CA ASP A 44 -6.43 23.21 11.34
C ASP A 44 -5.96 22.14 10.34
N PRO A 45 -6.63 22.03 9.17
CA PRO A 45 -6.25 21.09 8.13
C PRO A 45 -4.83 21.29 7.60
N LYS A 46 -4.33 22.53 7.55
CA LYS A 46 -3.02 22.81 6.96
C LYS A 46 -1.90 22.37 7.89
N ALA A 47 -2.02 22.68 9.18
CA ALA A 47 -1.09 22.19 10.19
C ALA A 47 -1.06 20.66 10.22
N PHE A 48 -2.22 20.02 10.18
CA PHE A 48 -2.32 18.56 10.13
C PHE A 48 -1.60 17.96 8.91
N MET A 49 -1.79 18.52 7.70
CA MET A 49 -1.11 18.03 6.51
C MET A 49 0.41 18.19 6.59
N ILE A 50 0.90 19.28 7.18
CA ILE A 50 2.33 19.51 7.39
C ILE A 50 2.88 18.41 8.30
N ASP A 51 2.25 18.20 9.45
CA ASP A 51 2.68 17.18 10.42
C ASP A 51 2.64 15.77 9.82
N TYR A 52 1.61 15.47 9.02
CA TYR A 52 1.50 14.20 8.31
C TYR A 52 2.66 13.99 7.32
N LEU A 53 2.95 14.99 6.50
CA LEU A 53 4.07 14.94 5.55
C LEU A 53 5.44 14.92 6.25
N GLU A 54 5.58 15.60 7.39
CA GLU A 54 6.78 15.53 8.21
C GLU A 54 6.99 14.14 8.81
N GLN A 55 5.94 13.50 9.30
CA GLN A 55 6.00 12.12 9.79
C GLN A 55 6.40 11.16 8.66
N LEU A 56 5.83 11.32 7.46
CA LEU A 56 6.24 10.55 6.29
C LEU A 56 7.67 10.83 5.85
N LYS A 57 8.12 12.08 5.92
CA LYS A 57 9.51 12.46 5.63
C LYS A 57 10.48 11.85 6.63
N LYS A 58 10.15 11.89 7.92
CA LYS A 58 10.93 11.24 9.00
C LYS A 58 10.99 9.74 8.76
N ALA A 59 9.85 9.11 8.44
CA ALA A 59 9.77 7.71 8.04
C ALA A 59 10.60 7.41 6.78
N ARG A 60 10.61 8.30 5.78
CA ARG A 60 11.39 8.12 4.54
C ARG A 60 12.89 8.28 4.75
N ALA A 61 13.32 9.20 5.60
CA ALA A 61 14.72 9.38 5.99
C ALA A 61 15.27 8.17 6.76
N THR A 62 14.38 7.37 7.37
CA THR A 62 14.71 6.13 8.07
C THR A 62 14.39 4.86 7.28
N GLY A 63 14.05 4.96 5.98
CA GLY A 63 13.72 3.80 5.12
C GLY A 63 12.32 3.18 5.31
N LEU A 64 11.48 3.78 6.16
CA LEU A 64 10.16 3.31 6.63
C LEU A 64 8.96 3.80 5.77
N ALA A 65 9.20 4.49 4.65
CA ALA A 65 8.18 5.27 3.93
C ALA A 65 6.93 4.49 3.49
N PHE A 66 7.05 3.17 3.29
CA PHE A 66 5.94 2.32 2.88
C PHE A 66 5.16 1.75 4.07
N SER A 67 5.84 1.45 5.19
CA SER A 67 5.24 0.88 6.39
C SER A 67 4.40 1.88 7.19
N ALA A 68 4.76 3.18 7.18
CA ALA A 68 4.04 4.20 7.93
C ALA A 68 2.64 4.53 7.36
N LEU A 69 2.38 4.13 6.10
CA LEU A 69 1.12 4.37 5.40
C LEU A 69 0.12 3.22 5.53
N VAL A 70 0.54 2.05 6.00
CA VAL A 70 -0.33 0.87 6.12
C VAL A 70 -0.82 0.77 7.56
N GLN A 71 -2.05 1.22 7.80
CA GLN A 71 -2.72 1.05 9.09
C GLN A 71 -3.26 -0.37 9.24
N ASP A 72 -3.54 -0.77 10.48
CA ASP A 72 -4.18 -2.06 10.80
C ASP A 72 -5.49 -2.27 10.04
N THR A 73 -6.23 -1.19 9.81
CA THR A 73 -7.45 -1.16 9.00
C THR A 73 -7.21 -1.48 7.54
N ASP A 74 -6.06 -1.13 6.98
CA ASP A 74 -5.74 -1.34 5.58
C ASP A 74 -5.42 -2.81 5.30
N LEU A 75 -4.67 -3.46 6.20
CA LEU A 75 -4.42 -4.91 6.12
C LEU A 75 -5.69 -5.72 6.34
N THR A 76 -6.53 -5.30 7.29
CA THR A 76 -7.83 -5.95 7.54
C THR A 76 -8.76 -5.78 6.34
N SER A 77 -8.74 -4.61 5.69
CA SER A 77 -9.52 -4.34 4.48
C SER A 77 -9.01 -5.14 3.27
N ALA A 78 -7.68 -5.23 3.10
CA ALA A 78 -7.08 -6.08 2.07
C ALA A 78 -7.47 -7.55 2.24
N PHE A 79 -7.47 -8.06 3.49
CA PHE A 79 -7.93 -9.42 3.77
C PHE A 79 -9.42 -9.60 3.42
N ARG A 80 -10.27 -8.65 3.80
CA ARG A 80 -11.71 -8.70 3.47
C ARG A 80 -11.98 -8.71 1.96
N MET A 81 -11.14 -8.06 1.17
CA MET A 81 -11.25 -8.09 -0.30
C MET A 81 -10.94 -9.49 -0.88
N LEU A 82 -10.12 -10.28 -0.20
CA LEU A 82 -9.73 -11.63 -0.60
C LEU A 82 -10.69 -12.71 -0.08
N ASP A 83 -11.45 -12.39 0.98
CA ASP A 83 -12.47 -13.24 1.58
C ASP A 83 -13.87 -12.58 1.53
N PRO A 84 -14.45 -12.38 0.32
CA PRO A 84 -15.73 -11.70 0.17
C PRO A 84 -16.92 -12.49 0.75
N VAL A 85 -16.76 -13.80 0.92
CA VAL A 85 -17.79 -14.70 1.47
C VAL A 85 -17.70 -14.78 3.01
N GLY A 86 -16.62 -14.28 3.61
CA GLY A 86 -16.42 -14.28 5.06
C GLY A 86 -16.15 -15.67 5.63
N LEU A 87 -15.42 -16.51 4.88
CA LEU A 87 -15.00 -17.85 5.32
C LEU A 87 -14.00 -17.79 6.50
N GLY A 88 -13.36 -16.64 6.70
CA GLY A 88 -12.36 -16.38 7.74
C GLY A 88 -10.95 -16.81 7.35
N TYR A 89 -10.75 -17.23 6.10
CA TYR A 89 -9.46 -17.69 5.59
C TYR A 89 -9.27 -17.39 4.09
N ILE A 90 -8.00 -17.26 3.68
CA ILE A 90 -7.55 -17.16 2.29
C ILE A 90 -6.60 -18.30 1.94
N THR A 91 -6.45 -18.59 0.65
CA THR A 91 -5.47 -19.59 0.17
C THR A 91 -4.05 -19.04 0.25
N TYR A 92 -3.06 -19.94 0.21
CA TYR A 92 -1.65 -19.57 0.14
C TYR A 92 -1.33 -18.76 -1.11
N SER A 93 -1.97 -19.07 -2.24
CA SER A 93 -1.83 -18.29 -3.48
C SER A 93 -2.28 -16.84 -3.27
N GLN A 94 -3.45 -16.63 -2.66
CA GLN A 94 -3.96 -15.29 -2.37
C GLN A 94 -3.07 -14.55 -1.38
N TYR A 95 -2.59 -15.22 -0.33
CA TYR A 95 -1.60 -14.68 0.60
C TYR A 95 -0.33 -14.21 -0.13
N ALA A 96 0.29 -15.07 -0.95
CA ALA A 96 1.54 -14.78 -1.63
C ALA A 96 1.40 -13.59 -2.61
N SER A 97 0.38 -13.64 -3.46
CA SER A 97 0.11 -12.55 -4.42
C SER A 97 -0.20 -11.23 -3.72
N THR A 98 -0.86 -11.26 -2.56
CA THR A 98 -1.15 -10.05 -1.79
C THR A 98 0.09 -9.49 -1.10
N MET A 99 0.95 -10.35 -0.54
CA MET A 99 2.23 -9.90 0.02
C MET A 99 3.09 -9.19 -1.04
N GLU A 100 3.13 -9.74 -2.25
CA GLU A 100 3.83 -9.11 -3.39
C GLU A 100 3.18 -7.80 -3.83
N ALA A 101 1.85 -7.75 -3.91
CA ALA A 101 1.11 -6.51 -4.22
C ALA A 101 1.31 -5.42 -3.16
N LEU A 102 1.54 -5.82 -1.91
CA LEU A 102 1.93 -4.95 -0.80
C LEU A 102 3.44 -4.62 -0.78
N GLY A 103 4.20 -5.01 -1.82
CA GLY A 103 5.65 -4.73 -1.89
C GLY A 103 6.50 -5.54 -0.91
N ILE A 104 5.92 -6.52 -0.21
CA ILE A 104 6.63 -7.40 0.71
C ILE A 104 7.24 -8.52 -0.12
N THR A 105 8.49 -8.34 -0.56
CA THR A 105 9.20 -9.31 -1.44
C THR A 105 9.87 -10.45 -0.69
N LYS A 106 10.05 -10.31 0.63
CA LYS A 106 10.53 -11.37 1.54
C LYS A 106 9.46 -11.67 2.59
N TYR A 107 8.60 -12.63 2.30
CA TYR A 107 7.52 -13.07 3.18
C TYR A 107 7.75 -14.50 3.70
N ASN A 108 7.02 -14.88 4.76
CA ASN A 108 7.03 -16.25 5.25
C ASN A 108 6.37 -17.15 4.20
N THR A 109 7.13 -18.10 3.63
CA THR A 109 6.63 -19.06 2.63
C THR A 109 5.97 -20.27 3.27
N SER A 110 5.97 -20.39 4.60
CA SER A 110 5.28 -21.41 5.37
C SER A 110 4.48 -20.81 6.55
N PRO A 111 3.51 -19.93 6.28
CA PRO A 111 2.67 -19.34 7.33
C PRO A 111 1.74 -20.40 7.95
N THR A 112 1.29 -20.14 9.18
CA THR A 112 0.29 -20.97 9.85
C THR A 112 -0.97 -21.10 8.98
N GLY A 113 -1.45 -22.33 8.80
CA GLY A 113 -2.62 -22.62 7.96
C GLY A 113 -2.31 -22.93 6.49
N LYS A 114 -1.05 -22.80 6.04
CA LYS A 114 -0.64 -23.20 4.68
C LYS A 114 -0.89 -24.70 4.40
N ASP A 115 -0.67 -25.55 5.39
CA ASP A 115 -0.88 -27.00 5.33
C ASP A 115 -2.31 -27.39 4.95
N LYS A 116 -3.28 -26.54 5.30
CA LYS A 116 -4.70 -26.72 5.01
C LYS A 116 -5.21 -25.77 3.93
N ASP A 117 -4.32 -24.96 3.35
CA ASP A 117 -4.64 -23.86 2.44
C ASP A 117 -5.67 -22.87 3.02
N ARG A 118 -5.57 -22.62 4.33
CA ARG A 118 -6.48 -21.78 5.10
C ARG A 118 -5.71 -20.85 6.02
N ILE A 119 -5.23 -19.74 5.45
CA ILE A 119 -4.51 -18.70 6.20
C ILE A 119 -5.53 -17.72 6.77
N SER A 120 -5.55 -17.54 8.08
CA SER A 120 -6.52 -16.66 8.75
C SER A 120 -6.16 -15.18 8.60
N SER A 121 -7.14 -14.31 8.85
CA SER A 121 -6.92 -12.85 8.90
C SER A 121 -5.86 -12.46 9.92
N GLU A 122 -5.87 -13.13 11.07
CA GLU A 122 -4.86 -12.91 12.12
C GLU A 122 -3.46 -13.28 11.62
N THR A 123 -3.29 -14.47 11.03
CA THR A 123 -1.98 -14.89 10.50
C THR A 123 -1.51 -13.96 9.38
N PHE A 124 -2.38 -13.60 8.44
CA PHE A 124 -2.06 -12.65 7.38
C PHE A 124 -1.59 -11.30 7.94
N CYS A 125 -2.35 -10.72 8.88
CA CYS A 125 -2.02 -9.43 9.47
C CYS A 125 -0.73 -9.49 10.29
N GLN A 126 -0.53 -10.55 11.07
CA GLN A 126 0.69 -10.73 11.86
C GLN A 126 1.92 -10.86 10.98
N GLU A 127 1.87 -11.69 9.93
CA GLU A 127 2.98 -11.87 9.00
C GLU A 127 3.27 -10.58 8.20
N ALA A 128 2.22 -9.91 7.68
CA ALA A 128 2.38 -8.65 6.96
C ALA A 128 3.02 -7.58 7.85
N LYS A 129 2.49 -7.37 9.07
CA LYS A 129 3.05 -6.41 10.04
C LYS A 129 4.46 -6.77 10.45
N LYS A 130 4.72 -8.05 10.73
CA LYS A 130 6.07 -8.52 11.10
C LYS A 130 7.05 -8.22 9.99
N ARG A 131 6.71 -8.50 8.73
CA ARG A 131 7.60 -8.22 7.60
C ARG A 131 7.77 -6.74 7.31
N LEU A 132 6.69 -5.95 7.39
CA LEU A 132 6.78 -4.50 7.34
C LEU A 132 7.71 -3.98 8.45
N ASN A 133 7.64 -4.52 9.66
CA ASN A 133 8.51 -4.17 10.80
C ASN A 133 9.96 -4.70 10.69
N GLU A 134 10.20 -5.84 10.07
CA GLU A 134 11.55 -6.36 9.81
C GLU A 134 12.24 -5.62 8.67
N LEU A 135 11.47 -5.25 7.64
CA LEU A 135 11.85 -4.25 6.65
C LEU A 135 12.08 -2.88 7.31
N ASN A 136 11.57 -2.62 8.51
CA ASN A 136 11.87 -1.40 9.27
C ASN A 136 13.17 -1.50 10.08
N SER A 137 13.56 -2.69 10.53
CA SER A 137 14.70 -2.89 11.45
C SER A 137 16.01 -3.30 10.75
N THR A 138 15.95 -3.90 9.56
CA THR A 138 17.14 -4.28 8.78
C THR A 138 17.91 -3.07 8.24
N TYR A 139 17.29 -1.89 8.17
CA TYR A 139 17.93 -0.65 7.71
C TYR A 139 18.54 0.20 8.84
N LEU A 140 18.64 -0.35 10.06
CA LEU A 140 19.31 0.30 11.20
C LEU A 140 20.82 -0.01 11.28
N VAL A 141 21.35 -0.89 10.44
CA VAL A 141 22.77 -1.26 10.42
C VAL A 141 23.34 -1.12 9.02
N GLN A 142 23.59 0.12 8.58
CA GLN A 142 24.61 0.47 7.57
C GLN A 142 24.87 1.98 7.56
#